data_AF-W2SID8-F1
#
_entry.id   AF-W2SID8-F1
#
_cell.length_a   1.000
_cell.length_b   1.000
_cell.length_c   1.000
_cell.angle_alpha   90.00
_cell.angle_beta   90.00
_cell.angle_gamma   90.00
#
_symmetry.space_group_name_H-M   'P 1'
#
loop_
_entity.id
_entity.type
_entity.pdbx_description
1 polymer ?
#
loop_
_entity_poly.entity_id
_entity_poly.type
_entity_poly.pdbx_seq_one_letter_code
_entity_poly.pdbx_strand_id
1 'polypeptide(L)'
;MTRIAHGFSILGLEVFFFSLIVAMVWLFDARLGRLLSVLLSLGFFVAGSLKVALCLPRPPSPPALFLDEENRDWAWPSNHALLGTAFPWFIWNYSSSHHNLSLCSSVILLAVILTCEFYL
;
A
#
# COMPACT_ATOMS: atom_id res chain seq x y z
N MET A 1 3.45 -17.52 12.72
CA MET A 1 4.22 -16.39 12.16
C MET A 1 5.22 -15.88 13.19
N THR A 2 6.47 -15.62 12.80
CA THR A 2 7.45 -14.93 13.65
C THR A 2 6.92 -13.53 13.99
N ARG A 3 7.17 -13.00 15.21
CA ARG A 3 6.68 -11.67 15.66
C ARG A 3 6.97 -10.53 14.67
N ILE A 4 8.00 -10.73 13.85
CA ILE A 4 8.44 -9.86 12.77
C ILE A 4 7.39 -9.77 11.65
N ALA A 5 6.87 -10.90 11.15
CA ALA A 5 5.88 -10.93 10.06
C ALA A 5 4.54 -10.27 10.45
N HIS A 6 4.14 -10.41 11.72
CA HIS A 6 2.95 -9.72 12.24
C HIS A 6 3.15 -8.19 12.29
N GLY A 7 4.37 -7.72 12.59
CA GLY A 7 4.70 -6.29 12.54
C GLY A 7 4.57 -5.72 11.12
N PHE A 8 5.04 -6.45 10.11
CA PHE A 8 4.94 -6.04 8.70
C PHE A 8 3.50 -6.08 8.17
N SER A 9 2.68 -7.02 8.64
CA SER A 9 1.25 -7.09 8.26
C SER A 9 0.48 -5.82 8.63
N ILE A 10 0.87 -5.13 9.72
CA ILE A 10 0.25 -3.88 10.15
C ILE A 10 0.53 -2.73 9.18
N LEU A 11 1.65 -2.75 8.47
CA LEU A 11 2.02 -1.73 7.48
C LEU A 11 1.14 -1.81 6.22
N GLY A 12 0.52 -2.97 5.95
CA GLY A 12 -0.42 -3.13 4.85
C GLY A 12 -1.86 -2.75 5.18
N LEU A 13 -2.17 -2.43 6.45
CA LEU A 13 -3.52 -2.08 6.87
C LEU A 13 -3.93 -0.70 6.35
N GLU A 14 -5.22 -0.54 6.06
CA GLU A 14 -5.81 0.73 5.64
C GLU A 14 -5.55 1.89 6.62
N VAL A 15 -5.56 1.61 7.92
CA VAL A 15 -5.29 2.59 8.99
C VAL A 15 -3.88 3.18 8.88
N PHE A 16 -2.91 2.38 8.45
CA PHE A 16 -1.56 2.87 8.20
C PHE A 16 -1.53 3.85 7.03
N PHE A 17 -2.20 3.53 5.92
CA PHE A 17 -2.27 4.41 4.76
C PHE A 17 -2.97 5.74 5.05
N PHE A 18 -4.03 5.75 5.86
CA PHE A 18 -4.66 6.99 6.32
C PHE A 18 -3.69 7.84 7.15
N SER A 19 -2.98 7.23 8.09
CA SER A 19 -1.99 7.91 8.91
C SER A 19 -0.83 8.47 8.05
N LEU A 20 -0.40 7.71 7.03
CA LEU A 20 0.62 8.13 6.08
C LEU A 20 0.16 9.33 5.25
N ILE A 21 -1.08 9.34 4.74
CA ILE A 21 -1.63 10.48 4.00
C ILE A 21 -1.64 11.73 4.87
N VAL A 22 -2.10 11.62 6.12
CA VAL A 22 -2.08 12.75 7.06
C VAL A 22 -0.65 13.25 7.26
N ALA A 23 0.31 12.35 7.50
CA ALA A 23 1.72 12.73 7.64
C ALA A 23 2.25 13.45 6.38
N MET A 24 1.91 12.98 5.18
CA MET A 24 2.35 13.60 3.91
C MET A 24 1.74 14.99 3.69
N VAL A 25 0.47 15.19 4.04
CA VAL A 25 -0.20 16.50 3.95
C VAL A 25 0.45 17.52 4.89
N TRP A 26 0.75 17.10 6.12
CA TRP A 26 1.23 18.00 7.17
C TRP A 26 2.74 18.26 7.14
N LEU A 27 3.56 17.26 6.77
CA LEU A 27 5.02 17.34 6.87
C LEU A 27 5.73 17.66 5.54
N PHE A 28 5.15 17.28 4.40
CA PHE A 28 5.83 17.36 3.10
C PHE A 28 5.13 18.31 2.14
N ASP A 29 4.01 17.87 1.55
CA ASP A 29 3.29 18.62 0.53
C ASP A 29 1.80 18.24 0.55
N ALA A 30 0.96 19.23 0.78
CA ALA A 30 -0.48 19.07 0.77
C ALA A 30 -1.01 18.58 -0.60
N ARG A 31 -0.32 18.88 -1.71
CA ARG A 31 -0.69 18.39 -3.04
C ARG A 31 -0.44 16.90 -3.18
N LEU A 32 0.72 16.41 -2.74
CA LEU A 32 1.04 14.99 -2.72
C LEU A 32 0.01 14.22 -1.88
N GLY A 33 -0.30 14.70 -0.69
CA GLY A 33 -1.27 14.04 0.19
C GLY A 33 -2.69 13.97 -0.40
N ARG A 34 -3.17 15.02 -1.09
CA ARG A 34 -4.45 14.98 -1.81
C ARG A 34 -4.44 13.95 -2.94
N LEU A 35 -3.36 13.86 -3.71
CA LEU A 35 -3.22 12.88 -4.79
C LEU A 35 -3.18 11.44 -4.24
N LEU A 36 -2.49 11.21 -3.13
CA LEU A 36 -2.48 9.92 -2.45
C LEU A 36 -3.86 9.53 -1.91
N SER A 37 -4.66 10.49 -1.44
CA SER A 37 -6.05 10.25 -1.03
C SER A 37 -6.94 9.84 -2.21
N VAL A 38 -6.78 10.50 -3.36
CA VAL A 38 -7.46 10.10 -4.60
C VAL A 38 -7.03 8.69 -5.02
N LEU A 39 -5.72 8.40 -4.97
CA LEU A 39 -5.20 7.08 -5.30
C LEU A 39 -5.74 5.98 -4.37
N LEU A 40 -5.86 6.26 -3.06
CA LEU A 40 -6.44 5.34 -2.08
C LEU A 40 -7.88 4.99 -2.44
N SER A 41 -8.70 6.03 -2.66
CA SER A 41 -10.13 5.86 -2.97
C SER A 41 -10.34 5.11 -4.29
N LEU A 42 -9.54 5.44 -5.31
CA LEU A 42 -9.60 4.77 -6.61
C LEU A 42 -9.12 3.32 -6.51
N GLY A 43 -8.05 3.05 -5.76
CA GLY A 43 -7.54 1.71 -5.51
C GLY A 43 -8.59 0.81 -4.87
N PHE A 44 -9.24 1.28 -3.80
CA PHE A 44 -10.33 0.53 -3.15
C PHE A 44 -11.55 0.36 -4.04
N PHE A 45 -11.92 1.39 -4.81
CA PHE A 45 -13.06 1.30 -5.72
C PHE A 45 -12.83 0.25 -6.82
N VAL A 46 -11.66 0.27 -7.45
CA VAL A 46 -11.30 -0.68 -8.51
C VAL A 46 -11.15 -2.09 -7.93
N ALA A 47 -10.38 -2.25 -6.85
CA ALA A 47 -10.18 -3.55 -6.22
C ALA A 47 -11.49 -4.15 -5.71
N GLY A 48 -12.33 -3.34 -5.05
CA GLY A 48 -13.65 -3.76 -4.58
C GLY A 48 -14.56 -4.18 -5.73
N SER A 49 -14.59 -3.41 -6.82
CA SER A 49 -15.37 -3.76 -8.01
C SER A 49 -14.89 -5.07 -8.64
N LEU A 50 -13.58 -5.28 -8.75
CA LEU A 50 -13.00 -6.53 -9.26
C LEU A 50 -13.30 -7.72 -8.35
N LYS A 51 -13.20 -7.54 -7.03
CA LYS A 51 -13.54 -8.57 -6.03
C LYS A 51 -14.97 -9.06 -6.21
N VAL A 52 -15.93 -8.13 -6.36
CA VAL A 52 -17.35 -8.44 -6.59
C VAL A 52 -17.58 -9.06 -7.98
N ALA A 53 -16.83 -8.64 -9.00
CA ALA A 53 -16.99 -9.20 -10.34
C ALA A 53 -16.47 -10.64 -10.47
N LEU A 54 -15.42 -11.00 -9.74
CA LEU A 54 -14.72 -12.27 -9.91
C LEU A 54 -15.13 -13.34 -8.88
N CYS A 55 -15.65 -12.95 -7.72
CA CYS A 55 -16.19 -13.87 -6.70
C CYS A 55 -15.28 -15.07 -6.39
N LEU A 56 -13.96 -14.86 -6.35
CA LEU A 56 -12.98 -15.94 -6.18
C LEU A 56 -12.86 -16.33 -4.69
N PRO A 57 -13.04 -17.62 -4.35
CA PRO A 57 -12.89 -18.10 -2.97
C PRO A 57 -11.41 -18.00 -2.55
N ARG A 58 -11.17 -17.61 -1.28
CA ARG A 58 -9.82 -17.62 -0.69
C ARG A 58 -9.28 -19.05 -0.66
N PRO A 59 -7.97 -19.24 -0.88
CA PRO A 59 -7.35 -20.54 -0.64
C PRO A 59 -7.56 -20.94 0.83
N PRO A 60 -7.81 -22.22 1.13
CA PRO A 60 -7.94 -22.69 2.51
C PRO A 60 -6.62 -22.44 3.23
N SER A 61 -6.61 -21.51 4.19
CA SER A 61 -5.42 -21.23 4.97
C SER A 61 -5.12 -22.42 5.90
N PRO A 62 -3.84 -22.75 6.13
CA PRO A 62 -3.48 -23.69 7.20
C PRO A 62 -3.94 -23.13 8.56
N PRO A 63 -4.09 -23.98 9.61
CA PRO A 63 -4.70 -23.63 10.91
C PRO A 63 -3.95 -22.55 11.73
N ALA A 64 -2.95 -21.91 11.15
CA ALA A 64 -2.22 -20.80 11.74
C ALA A 64 -3.00 -19.49 11.54
N LEU A 65 -3.96 -19.27 12.43
CA LEU A 65 -4.60 -17.99 12.76
C LEU A 65 -5.26 -17.27 11.58
N PHE A 66 -6.59 -17.37 11.51
CA PHE A 66 -7.40 -16.45 10.74
C PHE A 66 -7.11 -15.02 11.22
N LEU A 67 -6.58 -14.16 10.36
CA LEU A 67 -6.70 -12.72 10.56
C LEU A 67 -8.19 -12.38 10.35
N ASP A 68 -8.86 -11.73 11.30
CA ASP A 68 -10.31 -11.49 11.25
C ASP A 68 -10.76 -10.75 9.97
N GLU A 69 -9.86 -9.97 9.36
CA GLU A 69 -10.01 -9.26 8.08
C GLU A 69 -9.99 -10.20 6.86
N GLU A 70 -9.32 -11.35 6.94
CA GLU A 70 -9.07 -12.26 5.82
C GLU A 70 -10.31 -13.08 5.41
N ASN A 71 -11.26 -13.26 6.35
CA ASN A 71 -12.49 -14.03 6.15
C ASN A 71 -13.67 -13.20 5.61
N ARG A 72 -13.55 -11.88 5.55
CA ARG A 72 -14.67 -11.00 5.14
C ARG A 72 -14.68 -10.66 3.65
N ASP A 73 -13.57 -10.91 2.96
CA ASP A 73 -13.32 -10.40 1.62
C ASP A 73 -12.95 -11.48 0.60
N TRP A 74 -13.34 -11.27 -0.65
CA TRP A 74 -12.91 -12.07 -1.80
C TRP A 74 -11.37 -12.10 -1.95
N ALA A 75 -10.84 -13.20 -2.49
CA ALA A 75 -9.42 -13.51 -2.49
C ALA A 75 -8.56 -12.58 -3.36
N TRP A 76 -9.14 -12.09 -4.46
CA TRP A 76 -8.39 -11.41 -5.51
C TRP A 76 -9.20 -10.22 -6.04
N PRO A 77 -8.57 -9.05 -6.27
CA PRO A 77 -7.19 -8.67 -5.96
C PRO A 77 -6.95 -8.31 -4.48
N SER A 78 -5.72 -8.48 -3.97
CA SER A 78 -5.35 -8.11 -2.60
C SER A 78 -5.21 -6.59 -2.45
N ASN A 79 -5.97 -6.00 -1.54
CA ASN A 79 -5.88 -4.57 -1.23
C ASN A 79 -4.50 -4.20 -0.64
N HIS A 80 -3.96 -5.06 0.23
CA HIS A 80 -2.66 -4.83 0.86
C HIS A 80 -1.54 -4.81 -0.17
N ALA A 81 -1.56 -5.74 -1.13
CA ALA A 81 -0.57 -5.78 -2.20
C ALA A 81 -0.73 -4.60 -3.18
N LEU A 82 -1.98 -4.28 -3.57
CA LEU A 82 -2.26 -3.17 -4.47
C LEU A 82 -1.77 -1.84 -3.90
N LEU A 83 -2.15 -1.52 -2.66
CA LEU A 83 -1.78 -0.27 -2.00
C LEU A 83 -0.30 -0.25 -1.62
N GLY A 84 0.23 -1.39 -1.14
CA GLY A 84 1.63 -1.58 -0.79
C GLY A 84 2.58 -1.31 -1.96
N THR A 85 2.19 -1.66 -3.19
CA THR A 85 2.96 -1.33 -4.40
C THR A 85 2.62 0.07 -4.93
N ALA A 86 1.34 0.44 -5.05
CA ALA A 86 0.94 1.68 -5.72
C ALA A 86 1.41 2.95 -4.98
N PHE A 87 1.36 2.96 -3.64
CA PHE A 87 1.70 4.13 -2.85
C PHE A 87 3.19 4.51 -2.95
N PRO A 88 4.14 3.61 -2.66
CA PRO A 88 5.56 3.93 -2.76
C PRO A 88 5.97 4.31 -4.18
N TRP A 89 5.46 3.61 -5.19
CA TRP A 89 5.71 3.94 -6.60
C TRP A 89 5.22 5.34 -6.97
N PHE A 90 4.03 5.72 -6.50
CA PHE A 90 3.49 7.05 -6.74
C PHE A 90 4.32 8.14 -6.05
N ILE A 91 4.75 7.91 -4.81
CA ILE A 91 5.60 8.85 -4.05
C ILE A 91 6.93 9.07 -4.78
N TRP A 92 7.58 8.00 -5.26
CA TRP A 92 8.82 8.12 -6.02
C TRP A 92 8.63 8.92 -7.31
N ASN A 93 7.63 8.56 -8.14
CA ASN A 93 7.37 9.22 -9.40
C ASN A 93 7.03 10.71 -9.22
N TYR A 94 6.18 11.03 -8.22
CA TYR A 94 5.85 12.41 -7.90
C TYR A 94 7.07 13.20 -7.47
N SER A 95 7.87 12.64 -6.56
CA SER A 95 9.07 13.30 -6.02
C SER A 95 10.13 13.52 -7.09
N SER A 96 10.37 12.52 -7.95
CA SER A 96 11.30 12.62 -9.07
C SER A 96 10.90 13.71 -10.06
N SER A 97 9.60 13.87 -10.32
CA SER A 97 9.08 14.83 -11.30
C SER A 97 8.97 16.26 -10.75
N HIS A 98 8.65 16.45 -9.47
CA HIS A 98 8.35 17.77 -8.90
C HIS A 98 9.48 18.38 -8.07
N HIS A 99 10.36 17.58 -7.46
CA HIS A 99 11.37 18.10 -6.52
C HIS A 99 12.76 18.33 -7.14
N ASN A 100 12.91 18.28 -8.48
CA ASN A 100 14.21 18.42 -9.17
C ASN A 100 15.33 17.62 -8.47
N LEU A 101 15.02 16.37 -8.10
CA LEU A 101 15.97 15.54 -7.36
C LEU A 101 17.17 15.21 -8.25
N SER A 102 18.37 15.26 -7.67
CA SER A 102 19.56 14.70 -8.29
C SER A 102 19.34 13.22 -8.62
N LEU A 103 19.96 12.73 -9.69
CA LEU A 103 19.88 11.32 -10.08
C LEU A 103 20.25 10.38 -8.92
N CYS A 104 21.28 10.73 -8.15
CA CYS A 104 21.67 9.95 -6.96
C CYS A 104 20.57 9.91 -5.89
N SER A 105 19.95 11.06 -5.56
CA SER A 105 18.90 11.08 -4.53
C SER A 105 17.63 10.35 -4.98
N SER A 106 17.31 10.41 -6.28
CA SER A 106 16.20 9.65 -6.86
C SER A 106 16.45 8.13 -6.83
N VAL A 107 17.67 7.68 -7.13
CA VAL A 107 18.05 6.25 -7.07
C VAL A 107 18.07 5.73 -5.63
N ILE A 108 18.54 6.53 -4.67
CA ILE A 108 18.49 6.16 -3.24
C ILE A 108 17.04 6.02 -2.78
N LEU A 109 16.17 6.97 -3.14
CA LEU A 109 14.74 6.91 -2.81
C LEU A 109 14.08 5.66 -3.40
N LEU A 110 14.39 5.33 -4.66
CA LEU A 110 13.92 4.10 -5.32
C LEU A 110 14.40 2.85 -4.58
N ALA A 111 15.68 2.78 -4.21
CA ALA A 111 16.23 1.63 -3.48
C ALA A 111 15.56 1.43 -2.11
N VAL A 112 15.29 2.52 -1.38
CA VAL A 112 14.55 2.48 -0.11
C VAL A 112 13.12 1.97 -0.32
N ILE A 113 12.46 2.41 -1.38
CA ILE A 113 11.09 1.98 -1.71
C ILE A 113 11.05 0.50 -2.10
N LEU A 114 11.96 0.05 -2.96
CA LEU A 114 12.03 -1.35 -3.38
C LEU A 114 12.37 -2.29 -2.22
N THR A 115 13.28 -1.89 -1.34
CA THR A 115 13.55 -2.67 -0.12
C THR A 115 12.32 -2.73 0.76
N CYS A 116 11.59 -1.64 0.94
CA CYS A 116 10.34 -1.65 1.72
C CYS A 116 9.27 -2.57 1.12
N GLU A 117 9.17 -2.64 -0.21
CA GLU A 117 8.22 -3.52 -0.93
C GLU A 117 8.57 -5.01 -0.75
N PHE A 118 9.85 -5.37 -0.74
CA PHE A 118 10.29 -6.77 -0.51
C PHE A 118 10.03 -7.29 0.91
N TYR A 119 9.85 -6.38 1.89
CA TYR A 119 9.58 -6.74 3.28
C TYR A 119 8.08 -6.65 3.66
N LEU A 120 7.22 -6.18 2.75
CA LEU A 120 5.76 -6.12 2.88
C LEU A 120 5.10 -7.40 2.31
#